data_AF-A0AAI7ZCK8-F1
#
_entry.id   AF-A0AAI7ZCK8-F1
#
_cell.length_a   1.000
_cell.length_b   1.000
_cell.length_c   1.000
_cell.angle_alpha   90.00
_cell.angle_beta   90.00
_cell.angle_gamma   90.00
#
_symmetry.space_group_name_H-M   'P 1'
#
loop_
_entity.id
_entity.type
_entity.pdbx_description
1 polymer ?
#
loop_
_entity_poly.entity_id
_entity_poly.type
_entity_poly.pdbx_seq_one_letter_code
_entity_poly.pdbx_strand_id
1 'polypeptide(L)'
;MERGIGGVAARITLPRAATGAFDDLLSRRVTCRNFDKQRALSRELLGHMLERSVMASARVAVGHDTAFLKKPVPSGGSLHPTETYLLIQRVQGMPSGLYHYRPIEHALQPVAPPPEPLSDFARRALSGQHWFAEAPVLLILAPRFLRSFWKYRNHAKAYRAMILDVGHIAQTLYLSARTWG
;
A
#
# COMPACT_ATOMS: atom_id res chain seq x y z
N MET A 1 -31.88 -33.80 -17.14
CA MET A 1 -31.13 -32.55 -16.85
C MET A 1 -29.67 -32.92 -16.68
N GLU A 2 -28.95 -33.07 -17.80
CA GLU A 2 -27.57 -33.54 -17.81
C GLU A 2 -26.63 -32.44 -17.32
N ARG A 3 -25.89 -32.74 -16.24
CA ARG A 3 -24.82 -31.88 -15.75
C ARG A 3 -23.67 -31.99 -16.75
N GLY A 4 -23.27 -30.86 -17.34
CA GLY A 4 -22.16 -30.77 -18.27
C GLY A 4 -20.87 -31.29 -17.65
N ILE A 5 -20.54 -32.54 -17.98
CA ILE A 5 -19.25 -33.14 -17.69
C ILE A 5 -18.31 -32.52 -18.72
N GLY A 6 -17.63 -31.45 -18.33
CA GLY A 6 -16.59 -30.83 -19.15
C GLY A 6 -15.48 -31.84 -19.36
N GLY A 7 -15.53 -32.55 -20.50
CA GLY A 7 -14.42 -33.37 -20.96
C GLY A 7 -13.17 -32.51 -20.97
N VAL A 8 -12.05 -33.07 -20.52
CA VAL A 8 -10.75 -32.39 -20.46
C VAL A 8 -10.30 -32.07 -21.89
N ALA A 9 -10.87 -31.01 -22.44
CA ALA A 9 -10.72 -30.62 -23.82
C ALA A 9 -9.32 -30.04 -24.04
N ALA A 10 -8.82 -30.24 -25.27
CA ALA A 10 -7.54 -29.71 -25.72
C ALA A 10 -7.37 -28.23 -25.35
N ARG A 11 -6.15 -27.86 -24.92
CA ARG A 11 -5.84 -26.50 -24.44
C ARG A 11 -6.20 -25.48 -25.53
N ILE A 12 -7.00 -24.47 -25.15
CA ILE A 12 -7.28 -23.31 -25.99
C ILE A 12 -6.15 -22.31 -25.81
N THR A 13 -5.44 -21.98 -26.90
CA THR A 13 -4.36 -20.97 -26.88
C THR A 13 -4.93 -19.56 -26.92
N LEU A 14 -4.37 -18.64 -26.13
CA LEU A 14 -4.75 -17.22 -26.11
C LEU A 14 -3.72 -16.38 -26.88
N PRO A 15 -4.15 -15.32 -27.59
CA PRO A 15 -3.23 -14.41 -28.28
C PRO A 15 -2.38 -13.62 -27.28
N ARG A 16 -1.15 -13.28 -27.68
CA ARG A 16 -0.27 -12.39 -26.90
C ARG A 16 -0.48 -10.94 -27.32
N ALA A 17 -0.56 -10.04 -26.36
CA ALA A 17 -0.54 -8.61 -26.61
C ALA A 17 0.87 -8.16 -27.04
N ALA A 18 0.96 -7.07 -27.81
CA ALA A 18 2.23 -6.40 -28.08
C ALA A 18 2.77 -5.75 -26.80
N THR A 19 4.08 -5.83 -26.59
CA THR A 19 4.74 -5.22 -25.41
C THR A 19 4.64 -3.70 -25.46
N GLY A 20 4.20 -3.08 -24.37
CA GLY A 20 4.18 -1.64 -24.18
C GLY A 20 4.75 -1.18 -22.84
N ALA A 21 4.59 0.11 -22.54
CA ALA A 21 5.13 0.72 -21.33
C ALA A 21 4.64 0.06 -20.02
N PHE A 22 3.41 -0.50 -20.03
CA PHE A 22 2.89 -1.22 -18.88
C PHE A 22 3.59 -2.56 -18.68
N ASP A 23 3.84 -3.33 -19.74
CA ASP A 23 4.60 -4.58 -19.68
C ASP A 23 6.04 -4.34 -19.23
N ASP A 24 6.66 -3.26 -19.70
CA ASP A 24 7.99 -2.83 -19.23
C ASP A 24 7.99 -2.51 -17.74
N LEU A 25 6.95 -1.84 -17.23
CA LEU A 25 6.82 -1.56 -15.80
C LEU A 25 6.66 -2.84 -14.98
N LEU A 26 5.82 -3.77 -15.46
CA LEU A 26 5.60 -5.07 -14.82
C LEU A 26 6.90 -5.89 -14.76
N SER A 27 7.66 -5.94 -15.85
CA SER A 27 8.92 -6.70 -15.93
C SER A 27 10.03 -6.13 -15.04
N ARG A 28 10.06 -4.80 -14.85
CA ARG A 28 11.03 -4.11 -13.96
C ARG A 28 10.69 -4.23 -12.48
N ARG A 29 9.49 -4.71 -12.13
CA ARG A 29 9.07 -4.86 -10.73
C ARG A 29 9.90 -5.95 -10.06
N VAL A 30 10.61 -5.56 -9.01
CA VAL A 30 11.43 -6.43 -8.18
C VAL A 30 11.26 -6.07 -6.71
N THR A 31 11.55 -7.02 -5.82
CA THR A 31 11.61 -6.76 -4.39
C THR A 31 13.06 -6.54 -3.99
N CYS A 32 13.43 -5.27 -3.77
CA CYS A 32 14.75 -4.90 -3.29
C CYS A 32 14.86 -5.15 -1.78
N ARG A 33 15.96 -5.75 -1.35
CA ARG A 33 16.28 -5.99 0.07
C ARG A 33 17.63 -5.44 0.49
N ASN A 34 18.33 -4.78 -0.45
CA ASN A 34 19.59 -4.12 -0.19
C ASN A 34 19.38 -2.61 -0.37
N PHE A 35 19.70 -1.83 0.65
CA PHE A 35 19.50 -0.39 0.67
C PHE A 35 20.84 0.30 0.91
N ASP A 36 21.11 1.35 0.14
CA ASP A 36 22.21 2.25 0.42
C ASP A 36 21.91 3.02 1.72
N LYS A 37 22.82 2.90 2.69
CA LYS A 37 22.70 3.50 4.02
C LYS A 37 22.99 5.00 4.02
N GLN A 38 23.71 5.49 3.02
CA GLN A 38 24.10 6.90 2.91
C GLN A 38 23.14 7.68 2.02
N ARG A 39 22.46 7.01 1.08
CA ARG A 39 21.50 7.66 0.20
C ARG A 39 20.18 7.96 0.93
N ALA A 40 19.79 9.23 0.89
CA ALA A 40 18.46 9.67 1.30
C ALA A 40 17.46 9.55 0.14
N LEU A 41 16.20 9.25 0.47
CA LEU A 41 15.10 9.29 -0.49
C LEU A 41 14.68 10.74 -0.75
N SER A 42 14.38 11.10 -2.00
CA SER A 42 13.78 12.40 -2.32
C SER A 42 12.38 12.49 -1.71
N ARG A 43 12.05 13.64 -1.13
CA ARG A 43 10.72 13.93 -0.59
C ARG A 43 9.67 13.94 -1.71
N GLU A 44 10.03 14.43 -2.88
CA GLU A 44 9.19 14.48 -4.07
C GLU A 44 8.85 13.05 -4.54
N LEU A 45 9.85 12.17 -4.58
CA LEU A 45 9.63 10.76 -4.92
C LEU A 45 8.72 10.07 -3.90
N LEU A 46 8.92 10.30 -2.60
CA LEU A 46 8.03 9.78 -1.56
C LEU A 46 6.60 10.30 -1.75
N GLY A 47 6.44 11.60 -2.01
CA GLY A 47 5.15 12.24 -2.29
C GLY A 47 4.43 11.56 -3.45
N HIS A 48 5.07 11.43 -4.61
CA HIS A 48 4.47 10.78 -5.77
C HIS A 48 4.10 9.31 -5.52
N MET A 49 4.90 8.58 -4.74
CA MET A 49 4.57 7.20 -4.38
C MET A 49 3.32 7.12 -3.50
N LEU A 50 3.18 8.03 -2.52
CA LEU A 50 2.00 8.11 -1.66
C LEU A 50 0.76 8.59 -2.43
N GLU A 51 0.93 9.56 -3.32
CA GLU A 51 -0.11 10.05 -4.23
C GLU A 51 -0.73 8.90 -5.03
N ARG A 52 0.11 8.14 -5.73
CA ARG A 52 -0.32 7.05 -6.62
C ARG A 52 -0.90 5.84 -5.90
N SER A 53 -0.64 5.68 -4.60
CA SER A 53 -1.03 4.47 -3.87
C SER A 53 -2.13 4.71 -2.83
N VAL A 54 -2.06 5.79 -2.05
CA VAL A 54 -2.89 5.93 -0.82
C VAL A 54 -3.55 7.29 -0.65
N MET A 55 -3.23 8.30 -1.48
CA MET A 55 -3.93 9.60 -1.50
C MET A 55 -5.40 9.42 -1.89
N ALA A 56 -6.25 10.24 -1.29
CA ALA A 56 -7.63 10.38 -1.71
C ALA A 56 -7.71 11.44 -2.82
N SER A 57 -8.14 11.02 -4.01
CA SER A 57 -8.38 11.93 -5.14
C SER A 57 -9.69 12.70 -5.00
N ALA A 58 -10.64 12.19 -4.21
CA ALA A 58 -11.87 12.88 -3.87
C ALA A 58 -12.50 12.35 -2.59
N ARG A 59 -13.36 13.17 -1.97
CA ARG A 59 -14.28 12.77 -0.91
C ARG A 59 -15.70 12.89 -1.45
N VAL A 60 -16.46 11.80 -1.40
CA VAL A 60 -17.83 11.73 -1.93
C VAL A 60 -18.79 11.55 -0.76
N ALA A 61 -19.64 12.54 -0.51
CA ALA A 61 -20.74 12.42 0.43
C ALA A 61 -21.84 11.54 -0.16
N VAL A 62 -22.33 10.56 0.60
CA VAL A 62 -23.35 9.58 0.16
C VAL A 62 -24.59 9.59 1.07
N GLY A 63 -24.60 10.47 2.06
CA GLY A 63 -25.70 10.72 2.99
C GLY A 63 -25.33 11.83 3.97
N HIS A 64 -26.22 12.10 4.93
CA HIS A 64 -26.05 13.21 5.90
C HIS A 64 -24.73 13.11 6.70
N ASP A 65 -24.30 11.90 7.08
CA ASP A 65 -23.10 11.69 7.92
C ASP A 65 -22.08 10.71 7.34
N THR A 66 -22.21 10.32 6.07
CA THR A 66 -21.33 9.32 5.45
C THR A 66 -20.64 9.89 4.22
N ALA A 67 -19.31 9.82 4.23
CA ALA A 67 -18.48 10.13 3.06
C ALA A 67 -17.50 8.99 2.79
N PHE A 68 -17.32 8.65 1.51
CA PHE A 68 -16.28 7.73 1.06
C PHE A 68 -15.11 8.50 0.45
N LEU A 69 -13.93 7.92 0.56
CA LEU A 69 -12.75 8.40 -0.17
C LEU A 69 -12.67 7.66 -1.50
N LYS A 70 -12.38 8.38 -2.58
CA LYS A 70 -11.89 7.78 -3.82
C LYS A 70 -10.38 7.73 -3.75
N LYS A 71 -9.82 6.53 -3.85
CA LYS A 71 -8.36 6.29 -3.88
C LYS A 71 -7.98 5.57 -5.18
N PRO A 72 -6.71 5.64 -5.62
CA PRO A 72 -6.25 5.00 -6.87
C PRO A 72 -6.22 3.47 -6.80
N VAL A 73 -6.36 2.89 -5.61
CA VAL A 73 -6.38 1.44 -5.38
C VAL A 73 -7.80 0.96 -5.06
N PRO A 74 -8.21 -0.22 -5.51
CA PRO A 74 -9.53 -0.76 -5.16
C PRO A 74 -9.60 -1.15 -3.68
N SER A 75 -10.80 -0.99 -3.10
CA SER A 75 -11.11 -1.43 -1.74
C SER A 75 -12.50 -2.04 -1.67
N GLY A 76 -12.66 -3.09 -0.87
CA GLY A 76 -13.94 -3.75 -0.68
C GLY A 76 -15.04 -2.79 -0.21
N GLY A 77 -16.03 -2.54 -1.07
CA GLY A 77 -17.12 -1.59 -0.82
C GLY A 77 -16.67 -0.12 -0.76
N SER A 78 -15.50 0.23 -1.33
CA SER A 78 -14.93 1.59 -1.35
C SER A 78 -14.69 2.18 0.05
N LEU A 79 -14.46 1.33 1.05
CA LEU A 79 -14.35 1.77 2.45
C LEU A 79 -12.97 2.30 2.82
N HIS A 80 -11.92 1.85 2.12
CA HIS A 80 -10.52 2.23 2.37
C HIS A 80 -10.13 2.25 3.86
N PRO A 81 -10.32 1.14 4.61
CA PRO A 81 -10.16 1.13 6.06
C PRO A 81 -8.70 1.13 6.53
N THR A 82 -7.74 1.00 5.61
CA THR A 82 -6.31 0.93 5.91
C THR A 82 -5.75 2.33 6.10
N GLU A 83 -5.28 2.61 7.31
CA GLU A 83 -4.46 3.77 7.62
C GLU A 83 -3.02 3.51 7.19
N THR A 84 -2.29 4.56 6.81
CA THR A 84 -0.89 4.46 6.39
C THR A 84 -0.03 5.26 7.36
N TYR A 85 0.89 4.58 8.03
CA TYR A 85 1.92 5.20 8.85
C TYR A 85 3.28 5.02 8.19
N LEU A 86 4.18 5.95 8.44
CA LEU A 86 5.53 5.93 7.91
C LEU A 86 6.52 6.01 9.06
N LEU A 87 7.48 5.10 9.09
CA LEU A 87 8.73 5.31 9.80
C LEU A 87 9.71 5.93 8.81
N ILE A 88 9.98 7.22 8.96
CA ILE A 88 10.96 7.95 8.14
C ILE A 88 12.30 7.90 8.85
N GLN A 89 13.32 7.39 8.14
CA GLN A 89 14.69 7.33 8.64
C GLN A 89 15.59 8.28 7.85
N ARG A 90 15.45 8.32 6.52
CA ARG A 90 16.33 9.10 5.62
C ARG A 90 15.56 9.65 4.42
N VAL A 91 14.90 10.79 4.60
CA VAL A 91 14.23 11.53 3.51
C VAL A 91 14.75 12.97 3.50
N GLN A 92 15.06 13.48 2.30
CA GLN A 92 15.60 14.83 2.13
C GLN A 92 14.64 15.89 2.69
N GLY A 93 15.15 16.81 3.51
CA GLY A 93 14.36 17.91 4.07
C GLY A 93 13.26 17.47 5.04
N MET A 94 13.35 16.25 5.60
CA MET A 94 12.38 15.72 6.55
C MET A 94 13.07 15.13 7.78
N PRO A 95 12.61 15.45 9.00
CA PRO A 95 13.12 14.82 10.21
C PRO A 95 12.85 13.32 10.23
N SER A 96 13.76 12.56 10.86
CA SER A 96 13.53 11.16 11.20
C SER A 96 12.43 11.06 12.24
N GLY A 97 11.50 10.12 12.07
CA GLY A 97 10.37 9.98 12.99
C GLY A 97 9.27 9.06 12.48
N LEU A 98 8.22 8.92 13.29
CA LEU A 98 6.97 8.29 12.88
C LEU A 98 5.97 9.34 12.44
N TYR A 99 5.24 9.02 11.38
CA TYR A 99 4.25 9.90 10.79
C TYR A 99 2.97 9.13 10.46
N HIS A 100 1.82 9.76 10.66
CA HIS A 100 0.54 9.33 10.11
C HIS A 100 0.28 10.07 8.80
N TYR A 101 0.03 9.33 7.72
CA TYR A 101 -0.32 9.93 6.44
C TYR A 101 -1.78 10.36 6.41
N ARG A 102 -1.98 11.59 5.96
CA ARG A 102 -3.26 12.29 5.86
C ARG A 102 -3.69 12.29 4.39
N PRO A 103 -4.57 11.37 3.97
CA PRO A 103 -4.78 11.09 2.56
C PRO A 103 -5.56 12.17 1.81
N ILE A 104 -6.36 12.99 2.50
CA ILE A 104 -7.11 14.09 1.88
C ILE A 104 -6.17 15.29 1.67
N GLU A 105 -5.36 15.57 2.66
CA GLU A 105 -4.46 16.72 2.73
C GLU A 105 -3.13 16.47 2.01
N HIS A 106 -2.88 15.23 1.57
CA HIS A 106 -1.59 14.76 1.05
C HIS A 106 -0.42 15.18 1.96
N ALA A 107 -0.57 14.94 3.25
CA ALA A 107 0.35 15.44 4.27
C ALA A 107 0.81 14.34 5.23
N LEU A 108 1.92 14.59 5.91
CA LEU A 108 2.46 13.73 6.96
C LEU A 108 2.34 14.45 8.30
N GLN A 109 1.59 13.85 9.22
CA GLN A 109 1.43 14.36 10.57
C GLN A 109 2.37 13.60 11.51
N PRO A 110 3.29 14.27 12.24
CA PRO A 110 4.13 13.61 13.22
C PRO A 110 3.28 12.90 14.28
N VAL A 111 3.71 11.71 14.70
CA VAL A 111 3.15 11.00 15.84
C VAL A 111 4.22 10.80 16.91
N ALA A 112 3.79 10.58 18.15
CA ALA A 112 4.71 10.39 19.27
C ALA A 112 5.71 9.26 18.96
N PRO A 113 7.02 9.48 19.22
CA PRO A 113 8.01 8.44 19.00
C PRO A 113 7.82 7.29 20.01
N PRO A 114 8.28 6.07 19.68
CA PRO A 114 8.38 4.99 20.65
C PRO A 114 9.36 5.36 21.76
N PRO A 115 9.29 4.69 22.92
CA PRO A 115 10.25 4.90 24.01
C PRO A 115 11.66 4.42 23.64
N GLU A 116 11.79 3.45 22.72
CA GLU A 116 13.07 2.99 22.21
C GLU A 116 13.60 3.83 21.02
N PRO A 117 14.88 3.70 20.65
CA PRO A 117 15.41 4.28 19.41
C PRO A 117 14.63 3.80 18.17
N LEU A 118 14.43 4.68 17.18
CA LEU A 118 13.68 4.36 15.96
C LEU A 118 14.28 3.18 15.17
N SER A 119 15.59 3.00 15.21
CA SER A 119 16.29 1.85 14.61
C SER A 119 15.87 0.53 15.24
N ASP A 120 15.68 0.51 16.56
CA ASP A 120 15.33 -0.68 17.31
C ASP A 120 13.86 -1.01 17.11
N PHE A 121 13.03 0.04 17.10
CA PHE A 121 11.63 -0.06 16.68
C PHE A 121 11.50 -0.66 15.27
N ALA A 122 12.30 -0.19 14.30
CA ALA A 122 12.30 -0.72 12.93
C ALA A 122 12.60 -2.23 12.90
N ARG A 123 13.67 -2.66 13.59
CA ARG A 123 14.08 -4.08 13.67
C ARG A 123 12.99 -4.95 14.30
N ARG A 124 12.37 -4.44 15.38
CA ARG A 124 11.29 -5.12 16.09
C ARG A 124 10.03 -5.25 15.24
N ALA A 125 9.62 -4.18 14.56
CA ALA A 125 8.45 -4.16 13.66
C ALA A 125 8.59 -5.14 12.49
N LEU A 126 9.83 -5.42 12.07
CA LEU A 126 10.17 -6.35 11.00
C LEU A 126 10.46 -7.79 11.49
N SER A 127 10.24 -8.07 12.78
CA SER A 127 10.49 -9.38 13.40
C SER A 127 11.91 -9.91 13.12
N GLY A 128 12.92 -9.04 13.20
CA GLY A 128 14.33 -9.42 13.03
C GLY A 128 14.83 -9.47 11.58
N GLN A 129 13.99 -9.12 10.59
CA GLN A 129 14.40 -8.98 9.19
C GLN A 129 15.25 -7.72 8.96
N HIS A 130 16.50 -7.78 9.41
CA HIS A 130 17.43 -6.65 9.47
C HIS A 130 17.71 -5.99 8.12
N TRP A 131 17.63 -6.72 7.00
CA TRP A 131 17.79 -6.18 5.65
C TRP A 131 16.75 -5.09 5.31
N PHE A 132 15.53 -5.18 5.83
CA PHE A 132 14.51 -4.15 5.62
C PHE A 132 14.64 -2.99 6.60
N ALA A 133 15.20 -3.22 7.80
CA ALA A 133 15.30 -2.20 8.84
C ALA A 133 16.12 -0.99 8.40
N GLU A 134 17.01 -1.17 7.42
CA GLU A 134 17.86 -0.11 6.88
C GLU A 134 17.18 0.71 5.78
N ALA A 135 15.94 0.41 5.37
CA ALA A 135 15.23 1.16 4.33
C ALA A 135 15.06 2.65 4.72
N PRO A 136 15.16 3.59 3.77
CA PRO A 136 15.01 5.02 4.08
C PRO A 136 13.63 5.36 4.67
N VAL A 137 12.61 4.60 4.30
CA VAL A 137 11.23 4.70 4.81
C VAL A 137 10.64 3.30 4.94
N LEU A 138 9.96 3.01 6.06
CA LEU A 138 9.06 1.86 6.18
C LEU A 138 7.61 2.32 6.16
N LEU A 139 6.83 1.82 5.20
CA LEU A 139 5.39 2.01 5.17
C LEU A 139 4.71 0.93 6.02
N ILE A 140 3.93 1.37 7.00
CA ILE A 140 3.17 0.53 7.92
C ILE A 140 1.69 0.68 7.55
N LEU A 141 1.13 -0.38 6.96
CA LEU A 141 -0.27 -0.44 6.58
C LEU A 141 -1.06 -1.01 7.75
N ALA A 142 -1.97 -0.21 8.31
CA ALA A 142 -2.73 -0.54 9.52
C ALA A 142 -4.24 -0.62 9.20
N PRO A 143 -4.76 -1.81 8.85
CA PRO A 143 -6.19 -2.01 8.60
C PRO A 143 -7.03 -1.77 9.86
N ARG A 144 -7.98 -0.83 9.80
CA ARG A 144 -8.93 -0.58 10.90
C ARG A 144 -10.16 -1.46 10.77
N PHE A 145 -10.07 -2.71 11.25
CA PHE A 145 -11.11 -3.72 11.07
C PHE A 145 -12.52 -3.22 11.45
N LEU A 146 -12.68 -2.66 12.64
CA LEU A 146 -13.98 -2.19 13.13
C LEU A 146 -14.67 -1.16 12.22
N ARG A 147 -13.93 -0.36 11.44
CA ARG A 147 -14.53 0.62 10.50
C ARG A 147 -15.27 -0.04 9.34
N SER A 148 -14.93 -1.28 8.99
CA SER A 148 -15.54 -1.99 7.86
C SER A 148 -16.58 -3.02 8.27
N PHE A 149 -16.54 -3.49 9.51
CA PHE A 149 -17.30 -4.68 9.93
C PHE A 149 -18.82 -4.50 9.82
N TRP A 150 -19.34 -3.31 10.11
CA TRP A 150 -20.77 -3.01 9.96
C TRP A 150 -21.28 -3.31 8.54
N LYS A 151 -20.53 -2.90 7.50
CA LYS A 151 -20.90 -3.12 6.09
C LYS A 151 -20.85 -4.60 5.70
N TYR A 152 -20.00 -5.37 6.37
CA TYR A 152 -19.89 -6.82 6.18
C TYR A 152 -20.71 -7.62 7.19
N ARG A 153 -21.66 -7.00 7.93
CA ARG A 153 -22.52 -7.64 8.93
C ARG A 153 -21.73 -8.38 10.02
N ASN A 154 -20.61 -7.79 10.46
CA ASN A 154 -19.67 -8.36 11.44
C ASN A 154 -19.13 -9.75 11.05
N HIS A 155 -19.18 -10.09 9.77
CA HIS A 155 -18.77 -11.40 9.29
C HIS A 155 -17.26 -11.44 9.03
N ALA A 156 -16.62 -12.58 9.32
CA ALA A 156 -15.20 -12.83 9.13
C ALA A 156 -14.65 -12.53 7.71
N LYS A 157 -15.50 -12.47 6.67
CA LYS A 157 -15.08 -12.09 5.31
C LYS A 157 -14.50 -10.68 5.22
N ALA A 158 -14.84 -9.81 6.17
CA ALA A 158 -14.25 -8.47 6.28
C ALA A 158 -12.74 -8.53 6.45
N TYR A 159 -12.20 -9.48 7.24
CA TYR A 159 -10.76 -9.67 7.38
C TYR A 159 -10.11 -9.94 6.03
N ARG A 160 -10.64 -10.90 5.26
CA ARG A 160 -10.11 -11.26 3.95
C ARG A 160 -10.14 -10.08 2.98
N ALA A 161 -11.25 -9.34 2.93
CA ALA A 161 -11.37 -8.16 2.08
C ALA A 161 -10.28 -7.12 2.42
N MET A 162 -10.05 -6.87 3.71
CA MET A 162 -9.05 -5.88 4.15
C MET A 162 -7.61 -6.31 3.89
N ILE A 163 -7.30 -7.61 3.98
CA ILE A 163 -5.98 -8.11 3.59
C ILE A 163 -5.75 -7.99 2.08
N LEU A 164 -6.78 -8.21 1.26
CA LEU A 164 -6.70 -7.98 -0.19
C LEU A 164 -6.47 -6.50 -0.51
N ASP A 165 -7.14 -5.58 0.20
CA ASP A 165 -6.93 -4.14 0.06
C ASP A 165 -5.46 -3.75 0.34
N VAL A 166 -4.84 -4.34 1.36
CA VAL A 166 -3.39 -4.16 1.64
C VAL A 166 -2.54 -4.65 0.47
N GLY A 167 -2.89 -5.79 -0.14
CA GLY A 167 -2.23 -6.32 -1.33
C GLY A 167 -2.30 -5.37 -2.53
N HIS A 168 -3.47 -4.74 -2.76
CA HIS A 168 -3.64 -3.74 -3.82
C HIS A 168 -2.75 -2.51 -3.60
N ILE A 169 -2.68 -2.02 -2.36
CA ILE A 169 -1.78 -0.92 -1.99
C ILE A 169 -0.32 -1.32 -2.23
N ALA A 170 0.10 -2.49 -1.74
CA ALA A 170 1.47 -2.97 -1.87
C ALA A 170 1.90 -3.10 -3.34
N GLN A 171 1.07 -3.70 -4.20
CA GLN A 171 1.38 -3.82 -5.62
C GLN A 171 1.52 -2.46 -6.30
N THR A 172 0.65 -1.50 -5.96
CA THR A 172 0.69 -0.14 -6.54
C THR A 172 1.93 0.62 -6.09
N LEU A 173 2.38 0.43 -4.84
CA LEU A 173 3.64 0.95 -4.34
C LEU A 173 4.84 0.36 -5.09
N TYR A 174 4.86 -0.96 -5.30
CA TYR A 174 5.93 -1.63 -6.05
C TYR A 174 6.04 -1.09 -7.49
N LEU A 175 4.92 -0.92 -8.18
CA LEU A 175 4.92 -0.37 -9.53
C LEU A 175 5.35 1.10 -9.54
N SER A 176 4.84 1.91 -8.61
CA SER A 176 5.23 3.32 -8.48
C SER A 176 6.74 3.49 -8.24
N ALA A 177 7.34 2.64 -7.41
CA ALA A 177 8.77 2.66 -7.13
C ALA A 177 9.67 2.38 -8.35
N ARG A 178 9.14 1.75 -9.42
CA ARG A 178 9.92 1.48 -10.65
C ARG A 178 9.75 2.54 -11.73
N THR A 179 8.83 3.49 -11.55
CA THR A 179 8.65 4.58 -12.51
C THR A 179 9.76 5.63 -12.43
N TRP A 180 10.49 5.71 -11.31
CA TRP A 180 11.64 6.58 -11.13
C TRP A 180 12.83 5.80 -10.57
N GLY A 181 13.73 5.37 -11.47
CA GLY A 181 15.10 4.91 -11.17
C GLY A 181 15.27 3.85 -10.09
#